data_AF-A0AAN2BLW0-F1
#
_entry.id   AF-A0AAN2BLW0-F1
#
_cell.length_a   1.000
_cell.length_b   1.000
_cell.length_c   1.000
_cell.angle_alpha   90.00
_cell.angle_beta   90.00
_cell.angle_gamma   90.00
#
_symmetry.space_group_name_H-M   'P 1'
#
loop_
_entity.id
_entity.type
_entity.pdbx_description
1 polymer ?
#
loop_
_entity_poly.entity_id
_entity_poly.type
_entity_poly.pdbx_seq_one_letter_code
_entity_poly.pdbx_strand_id
1 'polypeptide(L)'
;MTDSKSSDYGEIFLDLCDSDLRRNVVGTLVAARKEEAAINQDQLNEIAAYLNRLEDALVRHHTGELKTANVLEHLLKCTGLDVSGLAFSMESMYAEDA
;
A
#
# COMPACT_ATOMS: atom_id res chain seq x y z
N MET A 1 13.60 -1.23 -15.06
CA MET A 1 13.59 -2.70 -14.90
C MET A 1 13.07 -2.95 -13.50
N THR A 2 11.87 -3.50 -13.38
CA THR A 2 11.28 -3.91 -12.11
C THR A 2 11.87 -5.27 -11.74
N ASP A 3 12.71 -5.32 -10.71
CA ASP A 3 13.19 -6.59 -10.16
C ASP A 3 12.01 -7.29 -9.46
N SER A 4 11.72 -8.52 -9.86
CA SER A 4 10.70 -9.36 -9.24
C SER A 4 11.34 -10.59 -8.57
N LYS A 5 10.81 -10.97 -7.40
CA LYS A 5 11.14 -12.22 -6.69
C LYS A 5 9.87 -13.05 -6.55
N SER A 6 9.95 -14.37 -6.73
CA SER A 6 8.78 -15.23 -6.47
C SER A 6 8.56 -15.42 -4.98
N SER A 7 7.29 -15.39 -4.55
CA SER A 7 6.83 -15.65 -3.19
C SER A 7 5.57 -16.51 -3.22
N ASP A 8 5.20 -17.12 -2.10
CA ASP A 8 3.93 -17.86 -1.94
C ASP A 8 2.69 -16.94 -2.13
N TYR A 9 2.89 -15.63 -2.05
CA TYR A 9 1.90 -14.58 -2.37
C TYR A 9 1.99 -14.09 -3.83
N GLY A 10 2.76 -14.76 -4.69
CA GLY A 10 3.03 -14.37 -6.08
C GLY A 10 4.27 -13.48 -6.23
N GLU A 11 4.43 -12.85 -7.39
CA GLU A 11 5.59 -12.00 -7.66
C GLU A 11 5.65 -10.79 -6.71
N ILE A 12 6.78 -10.62 -6.04
CA ILE A 12 7.11 -9.42 -5.27
C ILE A 12 7.50 -8.35 -6.28
N PHE A 13 6.59 -7.42 -6.56
CA PHE A 13 6.94 -6.20 -7.27
C PHE A 13 7.59 -5.24 -6.28
N LEU A 14 8.88 -4.92 -6.48
CA LEU A 14 9.57 -3.89 -5.70
C LEU A 14 9.13 -2.46 -6.04
N ASP A 15 8.18 -2.31 -6.95
CA ASP A 15 7.47 -1.07 -7.22
C ASP A 15 5.97 -1.34 -7.02
N LEU A 16 5.53 -1.33 -5.77
CA LEU A 16 4.12 -1.50 -5.40
C LEU A 16 3.31 -0.22 -5.73
N CYS A 17 3.96 0.79 -6.32
CA CYS A 17 3.49 2.15 -6.41
C CYS A 17 3.10 2.58 -7.82
N ASP A 18 1.99 2.04 -8.27
CA ASP A 18 1.35 2.50 -9.50
C ASP A 18 0.81 3.92 -9.33
N SER A 19 1.60 4.89 -9.80
CA SER A 19 1.35 6.32 -9.63
C SER A 19 0.08 6.77 -10.37
N ASP A 20 -0.27 6.10 -11.46
CA ASP A 20 -1.48 6.40 -12.23
C ASP A 20 -2.71 5.84 -11.50
N LEU A 21 -2.64 4.60 -11.01
CA LEU A 21 -3.70 4.02 -10.17
C LEU A 21 -3.94 4.86 -8.92
N ARG A 22 -2.87 5.29 -8.23
CA ARG A 22 -2.96 6.21 -7.08
C ARG A 22 -3.70 7.49 -7.45
N ARG A 23 -3.32 8.13 -8.56
CA ARG A 23 -3.91 9.40 -9.00
C ARG A 23 -5.40 9.23 -9.31
N ASN A 24 -5.77 8.14 -9.98
CA ASN A 24 -7.17 7.83 -10.31
C ASN A 24 -8.02 7.62 -9.06
N VAL A 25 -7.51 6.84 -8.10
CA VAL A 25 -8.20 6.57 -6.83
C VAL A 25 -8.38 7.85 -6.02
N VAL A 26 -7.33 8.68 -5.88
CA VAL A 26 -7.45 9.96 -5.17
C VAL A 26 -8.44 10.89 -5.86
N GLY A 27 -8.37 11.02 -7.18
CA GLY A 27 -9.31 11.85 -7.96
C GLY A 27 -10.76 11.41 -7.77
N THR A 28 -11.01 10.10 -7.84
CA THR A 28 -12.33 9.50 -7.61
C THR A 28 -12.86 9.81 -6.22
N LEU A 29 -12.06 9.59 -5.17
CA LEU A 29 -12.47 9.83 -3.79
C LEU A 29 -12.73 11.32 -3.51
N VAL A 30 -11.93 12.22 -4.09
CA VAL A 30 -12.14 13.68 -3.97
C VAL A 30 -13.43 14.10 -4.66
N ALA A 31 -13.68 13.64 -5.89
CA ALA A 31 -14.90 13.95 -6.63
C ALA A 31 -16.15 13.43 -5.90
N ALA A 32 -16.11 12.20 -5.40
CA ALA A 32 -17.20 11.61 -4.62
C ALA A 32 -17.47 12.37 -3.32
N ARG A 33 -16.41 12.80 -2.61
CA ARG A 33 -16.55 13.57 -1.35
C ARG A 33 -17.15 14.95 -1.56
N LYS A 34 -16.92 15.56 -2.72
CA LYS A 34 -17.51 16.84 -3.11
C LYS A 34 -18.92 16.69 -3.71
N GLU A 35 -19.44 15.47 -3.76
CA GLU A 35 -20.73 15.14 -4.41
C GLU A 35 -20.75 15.50 -5.91
N GLU A 36 -19.57 15.61 -6.54
CA GLU A 36 -19.43 15.94 -7.96
C GLU A 36 -19.79 14.76 -8.87
N ALA A 37 -19.59 13.52 -8.39
CA ALA A 37 -19.91 12.30 -9.12
C ALA A 37 -20.12 11.11 -8.18
N ALA A 38 -21.06 10.21 -8.54
CA ALA A 38 -21.16 8.90 -7.91
C ALA A 38 -20.01 8.00 -8.40
N ILE A 39 -19.50 7.16 -7.51
CA ILE A 39 -18.45 6.18 -7.84
C ILE A 39 -19.08 5.03 -8.63
N ASN A 40 -18.59 4.79 -9.85
CA ASN A 40 -19.04 3.69 -10.69
C ASN A 40 -18.28 2.37 -10.39
N GLN A 41 -18.69 1.27 -11.02
CA GLN A 41 -18.11 -0.05 -10.76
C GLN A 41 -16.62 -0.14 -11.11
N ASP A 42 -16.19 0.47 -12.21
CA ASP A 42 -14.78 0.44 -12.63
C ASP A 42 -13.90 1.19 -11.64
N GLN A 43 -14.37 2.35 -11.18
CA GLN A 43 -13.71 3.12 -10.13
C GLN A 43 -13.66 2.37 -8.79
N LEU A 44 -14.71 1.63 -8.43
CA LEU A 44 -14.69 0.74 -7.25
C LEU A 44 -13.64 -0.37 -7.40
N ASN A 45 -13.51 -0.95 -8.60
CA ASN A 45 -12.50 -1.97 -8.88
C ASN A 45 -11.07 -1.40 -8.77
N GLU A 46 -10.84 -0.18 -9.25
CA GLU A 46 -9.55 0.52 -9.10
C GLU A 46 -9.22 0.78 -7.62
N ILE A 47 -10.20 1.23 -6.83
CA ILE A 47 -10.04 1.42 -5.38
C ILE A 47 -9.68 0.10 -4.70
N ALA A 48 -10.40 -0.98 -5.01
CA ALA A 48 -10.13 -2.31 -4.45
C ALA A 48 -8.74 -2.82 -4.82
N ALA A 49 -8.33 -2.66 -6.08
CA ALA A 49 -6.99 -3.03 -6.54
C ALA A 49 -5.90 -2.25 -5.80
N TYR A 50 -6.11 -0.95 -5.57
CA TYR A 50 -5.18 -0.11 -4.83
C TYR A 50 -5.07 -0.54 -3.36
N LEU A 51 -6.19 -0.82 -2.68
CA LEU A 51 -6.19 -1.29 -1.29
C LEU A 51 -5.50 -2.65 -1.16
N ASN A 52 -5.81 -3.61 -2.03
CA ASN A 52 -5.19 -4.94 -2.02
C ASN A 52 -3.66 -4.87 -2.16
N ARG A 53 -3.14 -3.94 -2.99
CA ARG A 53 -1.68 -3.75 -3.12
C ARG A 53 -1.04 -3.21 -1.83
N LEU A 54 -1.73 -2.32 -1.11
CA LEU A 54 -1.25 -1.83 0.17
C LEU A 54 -1.28 -2.93 1.24
N GLU A 55 -2.33 -3.74 1.26
CA GLU A 55 -2.45 -4.88 2.19
C GLU A 55 -1.39 -5.96 1.92
N ASP A 56 -1.15 -6.30 0.65
CA ASP A 56 -0.10 -7.25 0.25
C ASP A 56 1.29 -6.79 0.73
N ALA A 57 1.58 -5.50 0.64
CA ALA A 57 2.82 -4.92 1.17
C ALA A 57 2.99 -5.16 2.68
N LEU A 58 1.90 -4.99 3.44
CA LEU A 58 1.88 -5.19 4.89
C LEU A 58 1.97 -6.67 5.27
N VAL A 59 1.30 -7.56 4.53
CA VAL A 59 1.36 -9.00 4.76
C VAL A 59 2.76 -9.53 4.49
N ARG A 60 3.37 -9.17 3.36
CA ARG A 60 4.76 -9.56 3.04
C ARG A 60 5.77 -8.98 4.02
N HIS A 61 5.49 -7.83 4.61
CA HIS A 61 6.30 -7.34 5.73
C HIS A 61 6.20 -8.26 6.94
N HIS A 62 4.97 -8.59 7.34
CA HIS A 62 4.68 -9.45 8.49
C HIS A 62 5.29 -10.85 8.34
N THR A 63 5.30 -11.41 7.13
CA THR A 63 5.93 -12.72 6.84
C THR A 63 7.45 -12.67 6.67
N GLY A 64 8.06 -11.48 6.77
CA GLY A 64 9.51 -11.30 6.65
C GLY A 64 10.04 -11.27 5.22
N GLU A 65 9.17 -11.28 4.22
CA GLU A 65 9.54 -11.21 2.79
C GLU A 65 9.94 -9.79 2.36
N LEU A 66 9.40 -8.77 3.03
CA LEU A 66 9.77 -7.37 2.85
C LEU A 66 10.31 -6.76 4.15
N LYS A 67 11.45 -6.08 4.04
CA LYS A 67 12.02 -5.31 5.15
C LYS A 67 11.16 -4.09 5.46
N THR A 68 11.10 -3.70 6.74
CA THR A 68 10.38 -2.51 7.23
C THR A 68 10.71 -1.26 6.41
N ALA A 69 12.00 -1.01 6.14
CA ALA A 69 12.44 0.15 5.36
C ALA A 69 11.84 0.18 3.94
N ASN A 70 11.74 -0.98 3.28
CA ASN A 70 11.18 -1.07 1.92
C ASN A 70 9.67 -0.78 1.93
N VAL A 71 8.97 -1.22 2.98
CA VAL A 71 7.53 -1.04 3.14
C VAL A 71 7.21 0.41 3.49
N LEU A 72 7.98 1.03 4.39
CA LEU A 72 7.83 2.44 4.74
C LEU A 72 8.11 3.37 3.56
N GLU A 73 9.18 3.09 2.79
CA GLU A 73 9.46 3.83 1.56
C GLU A 73 8.31 3.70 0.55
N HIS A 74 7.73 2.50 0.43
CA HIS A 74 6.58 2.27 -0.45
C HIS A 74 5.32 2.98 0.03
N LEU A 75 4.96 2.86 1.30
CA LEU A 75 3.79 3.53 1.86
C LEU A 75 3.91 5.04 1.71
N LEU A 76 5.09 5.61 1.97
CA LEU A 76 5.35 7.04 1.74
C LEU A 76 5.18 7.41 0.27
N LYS A 77 5.76 6.64 -0.66
CA LYS A 77 5.62 6.88 -2.11
C LYS A 77 4.17 6.73 -2.59
N CYS A 78 3.37 5.83 -2.04
CA CYS A 78 2.04 5.51 -2.57
C CYS A 78 0.93 6.28 -1.90
N THR A 79 1.03 6.54 -0.62
CA THR A 79 -0.02 7.26 0.11
C THR A 79 0.36 8.73 0.32
N GLY A 80 1.66 9.07 0.26
CA GLY A 80 2.17 10.36 0.73
C GLY A 80 2.16 10.49 2.25
N LEU A 81 1.78 9.43 2.97
CA LEU A 81 1.76 9.40 4.43
C LEU A 81 3.12 8.91 4.92
N ASP A 82 3.82 9.78 5.64
CA ASP A 82 4.99 9.38 6.41
C ASP A 82 4.54 8.69 7.70
N VAL A 83 4.49 7.37 7.66
CA VAL A 83 4.13 6.52 8.80
C VAL A 83 5.36 6.02 9.57
N SER A 84 6.57 6.49 9.25
CA SER A 84 7.79 6.09 9.95
C SER A 84 7.76 6.41 11.44
N GLY A 85 7.09 7.51 11.83
CA GLY A 85 6.87 7.87 13.23
C GLY A 85 5.88 6.96 13.97
N LEU A 86 5.01 6.24 13.26
CA LEU A 86 4.09 5.25 13.84
C LEU A 86 4.73 3.85 13.89
N ALA A 87 5.68 3.56 13.00
CA ALA A 87 6.37 2.27 12.92
C ALA A 87 7.26 2.00 14.16
N PHE A 88 7.74 3.04 14.84
CA PHE A 88 8.46 2.93 16.11
C PHE A 88 7.61 2.24 17.21
N SER A 89 6.28 2.29 17.11
CA SER A 89 5.36 1.59 18.01
C SER A 89 5.19 0.11 17.68
N MET A 90 5.44 -0.32 16.44
CA MET A 90 5.27 -1.73 16.06
C MET A 90 6.43 -2.58 16.58
N GLU A 91 7.67 -2.09 16.48
CA GLU A 91 8.84 -2.81 17.04
C GLU A 91 8.78 -2.95 18.56
N SER A 92 8.22 -1.95 19.27
CA SER A 92 8.01 -2.04 20.72
C SER A 92 6.86 -2.96 21.10
N MET A 93 5.82 -3.11 20.27
CA MET A 93 4.66 -3.97 20.57
C MET A 93 4.99 -5.46 20.43
N TYR A 94 5.93 -5.82 19.54
CA TYR A 94 6.44 -7.19 19.41
C TYR A 94 7.59 -7.53 20.38
N ALA A 95 8.10 -6.54 21.13
CA ALA A 95 9.16 -6.75 22.12
C ALA A 95 8.63 -7.10 23.53
N GLU A 96 7.32 -6.95 23.78
CA GLU A 96 6.73 -7.24 25.11
C GLU A 96 6.28 -8.70 25.29
N ASP A 97 6.32 -9.54 24.25
CA ASP A 97 5.87 -10.95 24.30
C ASP A 97 6.99 -11.99 24.08
N ALA A 98 8.27 -11.60 24.23
CA ALA A 98 9.43 -12.51 24.11
C ALA A 98 10.03 -12.94 25.47
#